data_AF-A0A927IEG0-F1
#
_entry.id   AF-A0A927IEG0-F1
#
_cell.length_a   1.000
_cell.length_b   1.000
_cell.length_c   1.000
_cell.angle_alpha   90.00
_cell.angle_beta   90.00
_cell.angle_gamma   90.00
#
_symmetry.space_group_name_H-M   'P 1'
#
loop_
_entity.id
_entity.type
_entity.pdbx_description
1 polymer ?
#
loop_
_entity_poly.entity_id
_entity_poly.type
_entity_poly.pdbx_seq_one_letter_code
_entity_poly.pdbx_strand_id
1 'polypeptide(L)'
;MKSLATRALLLLAASGLSLFTLLKTHGTPGETDAPIPYSTIGHGPSILLLHDSSTADLDWAETARRLSTRFEVTLVDISKIIHDHQGIRQLRQTLAKLDIDDSHIAGSANGNKFALRYALSFPQESHHFVLPQNSEDLQILADIVNSTPFCKS
;
A
#
# COMPACT_ATOMS: atom_id res chain seq x y z
N MET A 1 -0.98 -35.59 54.02
CA MET A 1 -2.32 -35.45 53.40
C MET A 1 -2.76 -34.00 53.50
N LYS A 2 -3.16 -33.38 52.38
CA LYS A 2 -3.91 -32.10 52.26
C LYS A 2 -3.22 -30.82 52.83
N SER A 3 -3.44 -29.60 52.32
CA SER A 3 -3.72 -29.07 50.97
C SER A 3 -4.17 -27.60 51.11
N LEU A 4 -3.51 -26.65 50.41
CA LEU A 4 -4.05 -25.31 50.05
C LEU A 4 -4.43 -24.39 51.25
N ALA A 5 -4.53 -23.06 51.16
CA ALA A 5 -3.98 -22.00 50.30
C ALA A 5 -3.98 -20.71 51.18
N THR A 6 -3.82 -19.45 50.77
CA THR A 6 -3.80 -18.74 49.48
C THR A 6 -2.95 -17.47 49.67
N ARG A 7 -2.31 -16.93 48.62
CA ARG A 7 -1.77 -15.55 48.68
C ARG A 7 -2.05 -14.73 47.42
N ALA A 8 -2.66 -13.57 47.67
CA ALA A 8 -2.60 -12.33 46.92
C ALA A 8 -2.82 -12.37 45.40
N LEU A 9 -4.09 -12.13 45.04
CA LEU A 9 -4.54 -11.48 43.82
C LEU A 9 -3.60 -10.35 43.37
N LEU A 10 -3.17 -10.37 42.10
CA LEU A 10 -2.45 -9.26 41.46
C LEU A 10 -3.19 -8.89 40.16
N LEU A 11 -3.93 -7.79 40.20
CA LEU A 11 -4.68 -7.24 39.08
C LEU A 11 -3.73 -6.52 38.12
N LEU A 12 -3.44 -7.14 36.98
CA LEU A 12 -2.89 -6.46 35.82
C LEU A 12 -3.91 -6.48 34.68
N ALA A 13 -4.67 -5.39 34.59
CA ALA A 13 -5.49 -5.09 33.43
C ALA A 13 -4.58 -4.64 32.27
N ALA A 14 -4.05 -5.60 31.53
CA ALA A 14 -3.43 -5.34 30.23
C ALA A 14 -4.52 -5.40 29.16
N SER A 15 -5.02 -4.24 28.75
CA SER A 15 -5.91 -4.07 27.60
C SER A 15 -5.15 -4.35 26.29
N GLY A 16 -4.92 -5.63 26.01
CA GLY A 16 -4.41 -6.08 24.72
C GLY A 16 -5.42 -5.81 23.62
N LEU A 17 -5.14 -4.84 22.76
CA LEU A 17 -5.81 -4.73 21.46
C LEU A 17 -5.61 -6.04 20.70
N SER A 18 -6.71 -6.64 20.23
CA SER A 18 -6.68 -7.88 19.45
C SER A 18 -5.98 -7.67 18.12
N LEU A 19 -4.69 -7.97 18.06
CA LEU A 19 -3.93 -8.03 16.82
C LEU A 19 -4.24 -9.36 16.10
N PHE A 20 -5.31 -9.37 15.30
CA PHE A 20 -5.64 -10.50 14.42
C PHE A 20 -4.70 -10.56 13.21
N THR A 21 -3.43 -10.94 13.42
CA THR A 21 -2.55 -11.39 12.34
C THR A 21 -2.97 -12.78 11.85
N LEU A 22 -3.92 -12.82 10.90
CA LEU A 22 -4.41 -14.06 10.30
C LEU A 22 -3.46 -14.59 9.22
N LEU A 23 -2.28 -15.10 9.61
CA LEU A 23 -1.37 -15.78 8.67
C LEU A 23 -1.87 -17.21 8.40
N LYS A 24 -2.49 -17.43 7.24
CA LYS A 24 -2.88 -18.77 6.77
C LYS A 24 -2.09 -19.17 5.52
N THR A 25 -0.98 -19.87 5.72
CA THR A 25 -0.12 -20.36 4.65
C THR A 25 -0.42 -21.82 4.30
N HIS A 26 -1.06 -22.05 3.16
CA HIS A 26 -1.07 -23.34 2.45
C HIS A 26 -0.82 -23.03 0.97
N GLY A 27 0.28 -23.52 0.41
CA GLY A 27 0.68 -23.27 -0.98
C GLY A 27 1.80 -24.22 -1.41
N THR A 28 1.57 -24.90 -2.53
CA THR A 28 2.48 -25.87 -3.18
C THR A 28 3.73 -25.18 -3.73
N PRO A 29 4.90 -25.87 -3.80
CA PRO A 29 6.11 -25.28 -4.36
C PRO A 29 6.02 -25.20 -5.90
N GLY A 30 5.77 -24.00 -6.42
CA GLY A 30 5.74 -23.73 -7.86
C GLY A 30 5.11 -22.40 -8.23
N GLU A 31 4.14 -21.93 -7.45
CA GLU A 31 3.53 -20.60 -7.58
C GLU A 31 3.93 -19.76 -6.38
N THR A 32 4.70 -18.68 -6.59
CA THR A 32 4.87 -17.63 -5.58
C THR A 32 3.65 -16.72 -5.54
N ASP A 33 2.49 -17.33 -5.27
CA ASP A 33 1.17 -16.69 -5.11
C ASP A 33 1.07 -15.93 -3.76
N ALA A 34 2.21 -15.44 -3.28
CA ALA A 34 2.30 -14.61 -2.10
C ALA A 34 1.60 -13.27 -2.40
N PRO A 35 0.69 -12.79 -1.52
CA PRO A 35 0.08 -11.49 -1.70
C PRO A 35 1.16 -10.40 -1.70
N ILE A 36 1.02 -9.44 -2.61
CA ILE A 36 1.91 -8.27 -2.65
C ILE A 36 1.68 -7.49 -1.34
N PRO A 37 2.74 -7.14 -0.56
CA PRO A 37 2.56 -6.35 0.64
C PRO A 37 2.04 -4.94 0.28
N TYR A 38 1.07 -4.45 1.04
CA TYR A 38 0.53 -3.11 0.89
C TYR A 38 0.12 -2.55 2.25
N SER A 39 -0.08 -1.23 2.30
CA SER A 39 -0.75 -0.54 3.41
C SER A 39 -1.62 0.59 2.87
N THR A 40 -2.73 0.90 3.54
CA THR A 40 -3.70 1.91 3.09
C THR A 40 -3.95 2.93 4.20
N ILE A 41 -4.02 4.21 3.84
CA ILE A 41 -4.25 5.33 4.76
C ILE A 41 -5.07 6.43 4.09
N GLY A 42 -6.02 7.01 4.83
CA GLY A 42 -6.83 8.14 4.38
C GLY A 42 -8.26 7.76 3.98
N HIS A 43 -8.86 8.59 3.14
CA HIS A 43 -10.23 8.45 2.64
C HIS A 43 -10.44 9.40 1.44
N GLY A 44 -11.27 9.03 0.48
CA GLY A 44 -11.55 9.81 -0.72
C GLY A 44 -11.23 9.01 -1.99
N PRO A 45 -10.94 9.66 -3.13
CA PRO A 45 -10.50 8.98 -4.35
C PRO A 45 -9.20 8.21 -4.12
N SER A 46 -9.02 7.10 -4.83
CA SER A 46 -7.89 6.18 -4.60
C SER A 46 -6.61 6.61 -5.32
N ILE A 47 -5.49 6.61 -4.61
CA ILE A 47 -4.14 6.84 -5.12
C ILE A 47 -3.27 5.62 -4.81
N LEU A 48 -2.51 5.16 -5.80
CA LEU A 48 -1.63 3.99 -5.70
C LEU A 48 -0.16 4.41 -5.80
N LEU A 49 0.61 4.16 -4.73
CA LEU A 49 2.01 4.55 -4.61
C LEU A 49 2.90 3.31 -4.59
N LEU A 50 3.70 3.11 -5.65
CA LEU A 50 4.53 1.92 -5.82
C LEU A 50 5.97 2.16 -5.36
N HIS A 51 6.43 1.37 -4.39
CA HIS A 51 7.81 1.45 -3.88
C HIS A 51 8.58 0.14 -4.11
N ASP A 52 9.88 0.27 -4.40
CA ASP A 52 10.77 -0.85 -4.76
C ASP A 52 11.85 -1.13 -3.71
N SER A 53 11.85 -0.40 -2.60
CA SER A 53 12.80 -0.56 -1.47
C SER A 53 12.20 -0.07 -0.15
N SER A 54 12.85 -0.41 0.97
CA SER A 54 12.53 0.10 2.31
C SER A 54 12.92 1.56 2.52
N THR A 55 13.92 2.07 1.79
CA THR A 55 14.22 3.51 1.77
C THR A 55 13.07 4.27 1.12
N ALA A 56 12.60 3.79 -0.04
CA ALA A 56 11.46 4.38 -0.72
C ALA A 56 10.18 4.31 0.14
N ASP A 57 9.92 3.20 0.85
CA ASP A 57 8.77 3.06 1.76
C ASP A 57 8.66 4.25 2.75
N LEU A 58 9.78 4.66 3.35
CA LEU A 58 9.80 5.81 4.29
C LEU A 58 9.46 7.14 3.61
N ASP A 59 10.02 7.41 2.43
CA ASP A 59 9.75 8.63 1.65
C ASP A 59 8.29 8.67 1.16
N TRP A 60 7.76 7.52 0.74
CA TRP A 60 6.38 7.35 0.33
C TRP A 60 5.40 7.44 1.50
N ALA A 61 5.75 6.95 2.69
CA ALA A 61 4.90 7.02 3.88
C ALA A 61 4.68 8.45 4.39
N GLU A 62 5.66 9.35 4.23
CA GLU A 62 5.49 10.79 4.49
C GLU A 62 4.55 11.42 3.45
N THR A 63 4.78 11.14 2.17
CA THR A 63 3.95 11.64 1.06
C THR A 63 2.49 11.18 1.20
N ALA A 64 2.28 9.89 1.50
CA ALA A 64 0.97 9.31 1.72
C ALA A 64 0.23 9.95 2.89
N ARG A 65 0.92 10.25 4.00
CA ARG A 65 0.31 10.93 5.16
C ARG A 65 -0.19 12.33 4.81
N ARG A 66 0.47 13.04 3.89
CA ARG A 66 0.02 14.36 3.40
C ARG A 66 -1.16 14.26 2.44
N LEU A 67 -1.20 13.23 1.59
CA LEU A 67 -2.31 12.99 0.66
C LEU A 67 -3.56 12.41 1.37
N SER A 68 -3.37 11.66 2.46
CA SER A 68 -4.44 10.96 3.20
C SER A 68 -5.51 11.87 3.83
N THR A 69 -5.30 13.19 3.82
CA THR A 69 -6.31 14.18 4.21
C THR A 69 -7.43 14.36 3.18
N ARG A 70 -7.23 13.89 1.95
CA ARG A 70 -8.14 14.09 0.80
C ARG A 70 -8.33 12.87 -0.10
N PHE A 71 -7.46 11.87 0.02
CA PHE A 71 -7.42 10.68 -0.81
C PHE A 71 -7.31 9.43 0.06
N GLU A 72 -7.76 8.29 -0.44
CA GLU A 72 -7.36 6.99 0.09
C GLU A 72 -6.07 6.58 -0.62
N VAL A 73 -4.99 6.44 0.14
CA VAL A 73 -3.66 6.21 -0.40
C VAL A 73 -3.21 4.79 -0.05
N THR A 74 -3.00 3.96 -1.08
CA THR A 74 -2.47 2.61 -0.93
C THR A 74 -1.01 2.58 -1.38
N LEU A 75 -0.09 2.29 -0.45
CA LEU A 75 1.32 2.03 -0.73
C LEU A 75 1.50 0.54 -1.02
N VAL A 76 2.25 0.19 -2.06
CA VAL A 76 2.47 -1.21 -2.49
C VAL A 76 3.95 -1.51 -2.68
N ASP A 77 4.42 -2.56 -2.01
CA ASP A 77 5.79 -3.08 -2.12
C ASP A 77 5.91 -3.95 -3.37
N ILE A 78 6.42 -3.36 -4.46
CA ILE A 78 6.65 -4.07 -5.71
C ILE A 78 8.04 -4.72 -5.79
N SER A 79 8.89 -4.63 -4.75
CA SER A 79 10.30 -5.08 -4.78
C SER A 79 10.49 -6.52 -5.27
N LYS A 80 9.53 -7.42 -4.95
CA LYS A 80 9.57 -8.84 -5.33
C LYS A 80 9.09 -9.12 -6.76
N ILE A 81 8.30 -8.22 -7.35
CA ILE A 81 7.59 -8.45 -8.62
C ILE A 81 8.10 -7.55 -9.76
N ILE A 82 8.88 -6.52 -9.43
CA ILE A 82 9.32 -5.46 -10.36
C ILE A 82 10.15 -5.96 -11.55
N HIS A 83 10.84 -7.09 -11.37
CA HIS A 83 11.63 -7.77 -12.38
C HIS A 83 10.92 -8.96 -13.03
N ASP A 84 9.73 -9.34 -12.55
CA ASP A 84 8.94 -10.44 -13.10
C ASP A 84 8.01 -9.95 -14.23
N HIS A 85 7.99 -10.68 -15.35
CA HIS A 85 7.05 -10.49 -16.44
C HIS A 85 5.60 -10.81 -16.04
N GLN A 86 5.37 -11.60 -15.00
CA GLN A 86 4.04 -11.84 -14.40
C GLN A 86 3.63 -10.76 -13.41
N GLY A 87 4.57 -9.97 -12.87
CA GLY A 87 4.32 -9.03 -11.78
C GLY A 87 3.22 -8.02 -12.06
N ILE A 88 3.07 -7.57 -13.32
CA ILE A 88 2.00 -6.65 -13.74
C ILE A 88 0.61 -7.30 -13.61
N ARG A 89 0.47 -8.60 -13.91
CA ARG A 89 -0.77 -9.36 -13.68
C ARG A 89 -1.04 -9.57 -12.19
N GLN A 90 0.00 -9.86 -11.41
CA GLN A 90 -0.11 -10.04 -9.95
C GLN A 90 -0.52 -8.73 -9.25
N LEU A 91 -0.01 -7.58 -9.72
CA LEU A 91 -0.45 -6.25 -9.25
C LEU A 91 -1.93 -6.06 -9.56
N ARG A 92 -2.38 -6.26 -10.81
CA ARG A 92 -3.80 -6.14 -11.17
C ARG A 92 -4.71 -7.05 -10.36
N GLN A 93 -4.33 -8.32 -10.19
CA GLN A 93 -5.06 -9.26 -9.34
C GLN A 93 -5.11 -8.84 -7.87
N THR A 94 -4.15 -8.06 -7.40
CA THR A 94 -4.16 -7.50 -6.04
C THR A 94 -5.08 -6.29 -5.98
N LEU A 95 -5.00 -5.36 -6.94
CA LEU A 95 -5.88 -4.17 -6.99
C LEU A 95 -7.36 -4.55 -7.13
N ALA A 96 -7.70 -5.52 -7.99
CA ALA A 96 -9.06 -6.04 -8.13
C ALA A 96 -9.57 -6.78 -6.88
N LYS A 97 -8.68 -7.30 -6.01
CA LYS A 97 -9.06 -7.86 -4.68
C LYS A 97 -9.28 -6.77 -3.63
N LEU A 98 -8.83 -5.54 -3.89
CA LEU A 98 -8.96 -4.37 -3.02
C LEU A 98 -10.07 -3.41 -3.49
N ASP A 99 -10.82 -3.76 -4.53
CA ASP A 99 -11.85 -2.90 -5.15
C ASP A 99 -11.26 -1.57 -5.72
N ILE A 100 -9.97 -1.58 -6.06
CA ILE A 100 -9.26 -0.42 -6.63
C ILE A 100 -9.35 -0.47 -8.15
N ASP A 101 -10.52 -0.07 -8.67
CA ASP A 101 -10.80 -0.01 -10.11
C ASP A 101 -10.25 1.27 -10.78
N ASP A 102 -10.15 2.36 -10.01
CA ASP A 102 -9.82 3.70 -10.53
C ASP A 102 -8.70 4.31 -9.68
N SER A 103 -7.45 4.23 -10.16
CA SER A 103 -6.28 4.67 -9.40
C SER A 103 -5.36 5.62 -10.16
N HIS A 104 -4.97 6.70 -9.47
CA HIS A 104 -3.81 7.51 -9.87
C HIS A 104 -2.55 6.76 -9.43
N ILE A 105 -1.74 6.30 -10.39
CA ILE A 105 -0.53 5.53 -10.08
C ILE A 105 0.70 6.46 -10.10
N ALA A 106 1.59 6.29 -9.13
CA ALA A 106 2.94 6.86 -9.12
C ALA A 106 3.95 5.83 -8.56
N GLY A 107 5.25 5.95 -8.86
CA GLY A 107 6.24 5.03 -8.28
C GLY A 107 7.68 5.51 -8.33
N SER A 108 8.54 5.00 -7.44
CA SER A 108 9.91 5.50 -7.30
C SER A 108 10.86 4.79 -8.25
N ALA A 109 11.67 5.53 -9.01
CA ALA A 109 12.74 5.01 -9.87
C ALA A 109 12.32 3.85 -10.82
N ASN A 110 12.42 2.59 -10.39
CA ASN A 110 11.92 1.45 -11.18
C ASN A 110 10.39 1.31 -11.11
N GLY A 111 9.76 1.77 -10.03
CA GLY A 111 8.30 1.86 -9.88
C GLY A 111 7.64 2.72 -10.96
N ASN A 112 8.31 3.78 -11.42
CA ASN A 112 7.88 4.54 -12.61
C ASN A 112 7.78 3.65 -13.87
N LYS A 113 8.79 2.81 -14.12
CA LYS A 113 8.80 1.87 -15.26
C LYS A 113 7.73 0.79 -15.08
N PHE A 114 7.47 0.36 -13.85
CA PHE A 114 6.47 -0.65 -13.53
C PHE A 114 5.05 -0.11 -13.69
N ALA A 115 4.77 1.09 -13.17
CA ALA A 115 3.49 1.77 -13.33
C ALA A 115 3.21 2.14 -14.81
N LEU A 116 4.21 2.58 -15.57
CA LEU A 116 4.06 2.76 -17.03
C LEU A 116 3.70 1.45 -17.74
N ARG A 117 4.35 0.33 -17.37
CA ARG A 117 3.98 -1.00 -17.90
C ARG A 117 2.55 -1.40 -17.50
N TYR A 118 2.11 -1.04 -16.30
CA TYR A 118 0.74 -1.30 -15.84
C TYR A 118 -0.28 -0.54 -16.69
N ALA A 119 -0.14 0.79 -16.80
CA ALA A 119 -1.04 1.65 -17.57
C ALA A 119 -1.10 1.27 -19.06
N LEU A 120 0.03 0.85 -19.66
CA LEU A 120 0.06 0.33 -21.04
C LEU A 120 -0.57 -1.07 -21.19
N SER A 121 -0.61 -1.88 -20.12
CA SER A 121 -1.22 -3.21 -20.14
C SER A 121 -2.72 -3.17 -19.86
N PHE A 122 -3.18 -2.23 -19.04
CA PHE A 122 -4.55 -2.09 -18.57
C PHE A 122 -5.05 -0.64 -18.69
N PRO A 123 -5.11 -0.07 -19.91
CA PRO A 123 -5.42 1.35 -20.12
C PRO A 123 -6.85 1.75 -19.74
N GLN A 124 -7.74 0.79 -19.50
CA GLN A 124 -9.10 1.03 -18.98
C GLN A 124 -9.16 1.17 -17.45
N GLU A 125 -8.06 0.85 -16.75
CA GLU A 125 -7.94 0.84 -15.28
C GLU A 125 -6.88 1.85 -14.82
N SER A 126 -6.61 2.90 -15.62
CA SER A 126 -5.52 3.85 -15.40
C SER A 126 -5.85 5.20 -16.04
N HIS A 127 -6.59 6.05 -15.32
CA HIS A 127 -7.06 7.34 -15.82
C HIS A 127 -5.96 8.41 -15.87
N HIS A 128 -5.08 8.43 -14.86
CA HIS A 128 -3.99 9.41 -14.76
C HIS A 128 -2.73 8.77 -14.18
N PHE A 129 -1.57 9.19 -14.70
CA PHE A 129 -0.27 8.65 -14.32
C PHE A 129 0.73 9.78 -14.05
N VAL A 130 1.51 9.65 -12.97
CA VAL A 130 2.54 10.61 -12.57
C VAL A 130 3.90 9.92 -12.56
N LEU A 131 4.89 10.57 -13.18
CA LEU A 131 6.29 10.12 -13.25
C LEU A 131 7.22 11.01 -12.41
N PRO A 132 7.13 11.01 -11.07
CA PRO A 132 8.05 11.77 -10.23
C PRO A 132 9.47 11.21 -10.40
N GLN A 133 10.43 12.05 -10.76
CA GLN A 133 11.84 11.63 -10.93
C GLN A 133 12.56 11.54 -9.59
N ASN A 134 12.11 12.29 -8.58
CA ASN A 134 12.69 12.35 -7.24
C ASN A 134 11.59 12.59 -6.17
N SER A 135 12.00 12.74 -4.90
CA SER A 135 11.10 13.05 -3.78
C SER A 135 10.62 14.50 -3.74
N GLU A 136 11.31 15.43 -4.40
CA GLU A 136 10.92 16.83 -4.52
C GLU A 136 9.70 16.99 -5.44
N ASP A 137 9.67 16.30 -6.59
CA ASP A 137 8.53 16.23 -7.50
C ASP A 137 7.27 15.71 -6.80
N LEU A 138 7.42 14.75 -5.89
CA LEU A 138 6.33 14.21 -5.08
C LEU A 138 5.81 15.23 -4.07
N GLN A 139 6.70 15.96 -3.40
CA GLN A 139 6.30 17.00 -2.47
C GLN A 139 5.58 18.14 -3.21
N ILE A 140 6.11 18.57 -4.37
CA ILE A 140 5.47 19.56 -5.24
C ILE A 140 4.07 19.08 -5.67
N LEU A 141 3.92 17.81 -6.08
CA LEU A 141 2.61 17.27 -6.44
C LEU A 141 1.66 17.22 -5.25
N ALA A 142 2.09 16.76 -4.07
CA ALA A 142 1.27 16.74 -2.87
C ALA A 142 0.82 18.15 -2.48
N ASP A 143 1.70 19.14 -2.58
CA ASP A 143 1.40 20.54 -2.27
C ASP A 143 0.44 21.17 -3.31
N ILE A 144 0.60 20.89 -4.61
CA ILE A 144 -0.33 21.32 -5.67
C ILE A 144 -1.71 20.67 -5.48
N VAL A 145 -1.76 19.36 -5.26
CA VAL A 145 -2.99 18.59 -5.05
C VAL A 145 -3.74 19.10 -3.81
N ASN A 146 -3.03 19.31 -2.70
CA ASN A 146 -3.64 19.77 -1.46
C ASN A 146 -4.08 21.25 -1.51
N SER A 147 -3.38 22.11 -2.24
CA SER A 147 -3.75 23.52 -2.42
C SER A 147 -4.86 23.76 -3.46
N THR A 148 -5.09 22.82 -4.38
CA THR A 148 -6.15 22.96 -5.41
C THR A 148 -7.53 22.58 -4.82
N PRO A 149 -8.52 23.48 -4.76
CA PRO A 149 -9.85 23.16 -4.25
C PRO A 149 -10.56 22.13 -5.14
N PHE A 150 -11.34 21.23 -4.54
CA PHE A 150 -12.18 20.29 -5.30
C PHE A 150 -13.28 21.05 -6.07
N CYS A 151 -13.08 21.23 -7.38
CA CYS A 151 -14.18 21.53 -8.29
C CYS A 151 -15.10 20.31 -8.34
N LYS A 152 -16.34 20.46 -7.88
CA LYS A 152 -17.39 19.46 -8.13
C LYS A 152 -17.76 19.51 -9.61
N SER A 153 -17.51 18.41 -10.31
CA SER A 153 -18.12 18.08 -11.61
C SER A 153 -19.55 17.62 -11.41
#